data_AF-A0A183K7P3-F1
#
_entry.id   AF-A0A183K7P3-F1
#
_cell.length_a   1.000
_cell.length_b   1.000
_cell.length_c   1.000
_cell.angle_alpha   90.00
_cell.angle_beta   90.00
_cell.angle_gamma   90.00
#
_symmetry.space_group_name_H-M   'P 1'
#
loop_
_entity.id
_entity.type
_entity.pdbx_description
1 polymer ?
#
loop_
_entity_poly.entity_id
_entity_poly.type
_entity_poly.pdbx_seq_one_letter_code
_entity_poly.pdbx_strand_id
1 'polypeptide(L)'
;MDAQTVAKRAIEIWFSRWVAPVQLHLNGGTNFESILIQESNEVLETCETQTTAFHSKGNGPAERTNRTLKTLLKPFVSHEKA
;
A
#
# COMPACT_ATOMS: atom_id res chain seq x y z
N MET A 1 -1.93 8.82 8.93
CA MET A 1 -1.93 8.97 7.45
C MET A 1 -3.36 8.75 7.02
N ASP A 2 -3.94 9.74 6.34
CA ASP A 2 -5.32 9.73 5.85
C ASP A 2 -5.38 9.25 4.39
N ALA A 3 -6.59 8.94 3.91
CA ALA A 3 -6.83 8.47 2.56
C ALA A 3 -6.28 9.41 1.46
N GLN A 4 -6.44 10.73 1.66
CA GLN A 4 -5.93 11.73 0.71
C GLN A 4 -4.40 11.66 0.58
N THR A 5 -3.69 11.51 1.70
CA THR A 5 -2.23 11.33 1.67
C THR A 5 -1.85 10.02 0.99
N VAL A 6 -2.61 8.94 1.22
CA VAL A 6 -2.36 7.63 0.57
C VAL A 6 -2.47 7.74 -0.94
N ALA A 7 -3.60 8.25 -1.46
CA ALA A 7 -3.83 8.38 -2.90
C ALA A 7 -2.81 9.30 -3.57
N LYS A 8 -2.55 10.47 -2.97
CA LYS A 8 -1.56 11.42 -3.50
C LYS A 8 -0.18 10.77 -3.62
N ARG A 9 0.27 10.06 -2.58
CA ARG A 9 1.58 9.40 -2.60
C ARG A 9 1.63 8.22 -3.57
N ALA A 10 0.54 7.46 -3.71
CA ALA A 10 0.45 6.39 -4.71
C ALA A 10 0.63 6.95 -6.13
N ILE A 11 -0.06 8.03 -6.47
CA ILE A 11 0.03 8.66 -7.79
C ILE A 11 1.41 9.29 -8.02
N GLU A 12 1.85 10.17 -7.10
CA GLU A 12 3.07 10.97 -7.29
C GLU A 12 4.35 10.15 -7.28
N ILE A 13 4.40 9.07 -6.48
CA ILE A 13 5.63 8.31 -6.27
C ILE A 13 5.60 6.99 -7.04
N TRP A 14 4.49 6.28 -7.02
CA TRP A 14 4.43 4.93 -7.58
C TRP A 14 3.99 4.93 -9.03
N PHE A 15 2.78 5.43 -9.31
CA PHE A 15 2.22 5.34 -10.66
C PHE A 15 2.97 6.23 -11.66
N SER A 16 3.50 7.37 -11.23
CA SER A 16 4.36 8.22 -12.07
C SER A 16 5.66 7.54 -12.51
N ARG A 17 6.18 6.60 -11.73
CA ARG A 17 7.48 5.93 -11.97
C ARG A 17 7.34 4.59 -12.67
N TRP A 18 6.29 3.84 -12.33
CA TRP A 18 6.12 2.45 -12.79
C TRP A 18 4.85 2.21 -13.61
N VAL A 19 4.15 3.29 -13.98
CA VAL A 19 2.82 3.26 -14.61
C VAL A 19 1.75 2.73 -13.65
N ALA A 20 0.50 3.15 -13.83
CA ALA A 20 -0.61 2.63 -13.04
C ALA A 20 -0.78 1.12 -13.31
N PRO A 21 -0.91 0.29 -12.26
CA PRO A 21 -1.10 -1.14 -12.42
C PRO A 21 -2.52 -1.44 -12.90
N VAL A 22 -2.69 -2.50 -13.69
CA VAL A 22 -4.03 -2.97 -14.11
C VAL A 22 -4.86 -3.46 -12.92
N GLN A 23 -4.20 -3.99 -11.88
CA GLN A 23 -4.85 -4.44 -10.66
C GLN A 23 -4.09 -3.98 -9.41
N LEU A 24 -4.83 -3.45 -8.44
CA LEU A 24 -4.32 -3.03 -7.16
C LEU A 24 -4.95 -3.89 -6.06
N HIS A 25 -4.13 -4.65 -5.33
CA HIS A 25 -4.62 -5.42 -4.18
C HIS A 25 -4.54 -4.57 -2.91
N LEU A 26 -5.69 -4.18 -2.38
CA LEU A 26 -5.79 -3.36 -1.19
C LEU A 26 -6.18 -4.18 0.04
N ASN A 27 -5.55 -3.86 1.17
CA ASN A 27 -6.00 -4.36 2.45
C ASN A 27 -7.22 -3.52 2.87
N GLY A 28 -8.28 -4.15 3.38
CA GLY A 28 -9.54 -3.49 3.78
C GLY A 28 -9.43 -2.60 5.01
N GLY A 29 -8.44 -1.71 5.03
CA GLY A 29 -8.36 -0.61 5.98
C GLY A 29 -9.10 0.60 5.41
N THR A 30 -9.69 1.39 6.30
CA THR A 30 -10.52 2.57 5.97
C THR A 30 -9.84 3.61 5.07
N ASN A 31 -8.51 3.70 5.08
CA ASN A 31 -7.78 4.60 4.18
C ASN A 31 -7.73 4.10 2.72
N PHE A 32 -7.89 2.80 2.52
CA PHE A 32 -7.86 2.14 1.21
C PHE A 32 -9.27 1.89 0.68
N GLU A 33 -10.28 1.88 1.54
CA GLU A 33 -11.71 1.81 1.18
C GLU A 33 -12.36 3.18 0.95
N SER A 34 -11.59 4.27 1.00
CA SER A 34 -12.14 5.61 0.83
C SER A 34 -12.63 5.84 -0.59
N ILE A 35 -13.70 6.63 -0.75
CA ILE A 35 -14.22 7.10 -2.04
C ILE A 35 -13.09 7.68 -2.92
N LEU A 36 -12.14 8.39 -2.31
CA LEU A 36 -11.03 9.02 -3.01
C LEU A 36 -10.08 8.01 -3.68
N ILE A 37 -9.89 6.82 -3.08
CA ILE A 37 -9.11 5.74 -3.68
C ILE A 37 -9.88 5.11 -4.84
N GLN A 38 -11.19 4.93 -4.68
CA GLN A 38 -12.06 4.41 -5.73
C GLN A 38 -12.07 5.35 -6.95
N GLU A 39 -12.27 6.65 -6.75
CA GLU A 39 -12.23 7.65 -7.82
C GLU A 39 -10.84 7.71 -8.50
N SER A 40 -9.76 7.58 -7.72
CA SER A 40 -8.41 7.53 -8.27
C SER A 40 -8.19 6.29 -9.14
N ASN A 41 -8.71 5.13 -8.71
CA ASN A 41 -8.62 3.88 -9.45
C ASN A 41 -9.44 3.93 -10.75
N GLU A 42 -10.61 4.58 -10.74
CA GLU A 42 -11.42 4.80 -11.94
C GLU A 42 -10.69 5.66 -12.98
N VAL A 43 -10.07 6.77 -12.57
CA VAL A 43 -9.28 7.64 -13.47
C VAL A 43 -8.06 6.91 -14.05
N LEU A 44 -7.48 6.01 -13.28
CA LEU A 44 -6.27 5.26 -13.66
C LEU A 44 -6.57 3.91 -14.33
N GLU A 45 -7.85 3.60 -14.57
CA GLU A 45 -8.33 2.32 -15.11
C GLU A 45 -7.77 1.10 -14.34
N THR A 46 -7.57 1.28 -13.03
CA THR A 46 -6.99 0.28 -12.13
C THR A 46 -8.11 -0.51 -11.46
N CYS A 47 -8.12 -1.83 -11.65
CA CYS A 47 -9.09 -2.70 -10.97
C CYS A 47 -8.65 -2.97 -9.53
N GLU A 48 -9.49 -2.59 -8.58
CA GLU A 48 -9.25 -2.92 -7.18
C GLU A 48 -9.61 -4.38 -6.89
N THR A 49 -8.73 -5.08 -6.18
CA THR A 49 -9.04 -6.37 -5.57
C THR A 49 -8.84 -6.26 -4.07
N GLN A 50 -9.82 -6.71 -3.28
CA GLN A 50 -9.75 -6.59 -1.84
C GLN A 50 -9.44 -7.93 -1.19
N THR A 51 -8.72 -7.88 -0.07
CA THR A 51 -8.60 -9.02 0.84
C THR A 51 -9.98 -9.35 1.42
N THR A 52 -10.48 -10.58 1.25
CA THR A 52 -11.76 -11.00 1.84
C THR A 52 -11.73 -10.84 3.36
N ALA A 53 -12.77 -10.26 3.95
CA ALA A 53 -12.89 -10.13 5.40
C ALA A 53 -12.65 -11.50 6.07
N PHE A 54 -11.82 -11.50 7.12
CA PHE A 54 -11.36 -12.69 7.87
C PHE A 54 -10.36 -13.64 7.19
N HIS A 55 -9.91 -13.38 5.95
CA HIS A 55 -8.90 -14.22 5.26
C HIS A 55 -7.81 -13.39 4.55
N SER A 56 -6.74 -13.06 5.28
CA SER A 56 -5.61 -12.23 4.80
C SER A 56 -4.66 -12.87 3.78
N LYS A 57 -5.08 -13.92 3.06
CA LYS A 57 -4.19 -14.69 2.17
C LYS A 57 -3.52 -13.84 1.07
N GLY A 58 -4.20 -12.82 0.56
CA GLY A 58 -3.68 -11.91 -0.48
C GLY A 58 -2.57 -10.97 -0.01
N ASN A 59 -2.54 -10.62 1.29
CA ASN A 59 -1.59 -9.64 1.85
C ASN A 59 -0.26 -10.27 2.31
N GLY A 60 -0.16 -11.60 2.30
CA GLY A 60 0.98 -12.33 2.83
C GLY A 60 2.36 -11.92 2.27
N PRO A 61 2.51 -11.62 0.96
CA PRO A 61 3.77 -11.13 0.39
C PRO A 61 4.18 -9.74 0.91
N ALA A 62 3.23 -8.80 1.01
CA ALA A 62 3.49 -7.44 1.52
C ALA A 62 3.88 -7.48 3.00
N GLU A 63 3.18 -8.28 3.81
CA GLU A 63 3.51 -8.47 5.23
C GLU A 63 4.89 -9.11 5.44
N ARG A 64 5.24 -10.12 4.64
CA ARG A 64 6.58 -10.74 4.67
C ARG A 64 7.65 -9.73 4.34
N THR A 65 7.46 -8.94 3.28
CA THR A 65 8.39 -7.90 2.87
C THR A 65 8.56 -6.85 3.98
N ASN A 66 7.47 -6.39 4.59
CA ASN A 66 7.52 -5.45 5.71
C ASN A 66 8.28 -6.01 6.92
N ARG A 67 8.11 -7.31 7.24
CA ARG A 67 8.89 -7.97 8.30
C ARG A 67 10.38 -8.02 7.95
N THR A 68 10.74 -8.40 6.72
CA THR A 68 12.13 -8.43 6.27
C THR A 68 12.77 -7.04 6.35
N LEU A 69 12.09 -6.01 5.84
CA LEU A 69 12.56 -4.62 5.90
C LEU A 69 12.78 -4.16 7.34
N LYS A 70 11.85 -4.42 8.25
CA LYS A 70 12.02 -4.10 9.67
C LYS A 70 13.24 -4.79 10.28
N THR A 71 13.48 -6.05 9.93
CA THR A 71 14.66 -6.79 10.41
C THR A 71 15.96 -6.20 9.86
N LEU A 72 15.99 -5.82 8.59
CA LEU A 72 17.16 -5.18 7.97
C LEU A 72 17.46 -3.80 8.56
N LEU A 73 16.43 -3.03 8.91
CA LEU A 73 16.58 -1.67 9.45
C LEU A 73 16.92 -1.64 10.95
N LYS A 74 16.58 -2.69 11.71
CA LYS A 74 16.81 -2.76 13.16
C LYS A 74 18.25 -2.40 13.61
N PRO A 75 19.31 -2.96 12.99
CA PRO A 75 20.69 -2.66 13.39
C PRO A 75 21.05 -1.17 13.22
N PHE A 76 20.56 -0.53 12.17
CA PHE A 76 20.90 0.87 11.85
C PHE A 76 20.24 1.88 12.80
N VAL A 77 18.99 1.61 13.20
CA VAL A 77 18.26 2.48 14.15
C VAL A 77 18.76 2.31 15.59
N SER A 78 19.28 1.13 15.92
CA SER A 78 19.83 0.85 17.27
C SER A 78 21.18 1.54 17.50
N HIS A 79 21.92 1.84 16.43
CA HIS A 79 23.24 2.47 16.48
C HIS A 79 23.18 4.01 16.53
N GLU A 80 22.02 4.62 16.27
CA GLU A 80 21.79 6.07 16.33
C GLU A 80 21.39 6.56 17.74
N LYS A 81 21.10 5.64 18.67
CA LYS A 81 20.71 5.94 20.06
C LYS A 81 21.80 5.70 21.10
N ALA A 82 23.05 5.52 20.67
CA ALA A 82 24.22 5.33 21.55
C ALA A 82 25.15 6.54 21.49
#